data_AF-A0A4P5XSW9-F1
#
_entry.id   AF-A0A4P5XSW9-F1
#
_cell.length_a   1.000
_cell.length_b   1.000
_cell.length_c   1.000
_cell.angle_alpha   90.00
_cell.angle_beta   90.00
_cell.angle_gamma   90.00
#
_symmetry.space_group_name_H-M   'P 1'
#
loop_
_entity.id
_entity.type
_entity.pdbx_description
1 polymer ?
#
loop_
_entity_poly.entity_id
_entity_poly.type
_entity_poly.pdbx_seq_one_letter_code
_entity_poly.pdbx_strand_id
1 'polypeptide(L)'
;MNPQIFPFVGAVLLVLGSLLAWCLTVLQLPGNWLMVLLTALAAWLMPEETRFAVGWLTVGIVFGLAVIGEVLELATGAVAAKKQGASRRAVGLSLVGGIAGALFGAGGGSIVPVLGTLIGILSGGAGGAFLGAYLGETWKGRSDEQAMAVGRAVAIGRTLGVLGKMSVGVVMVLVVAWDAFF
;
A
#
# COMPACT_ATOMS: atom_id res chain seq x y z
N MET A 1 -13.39 12.46 -36.24
CA MET A 1 -13.50 11.67 -35.00
C MET A 1 -14.36 12.45 -34.02
N ASN A 2 -15.26 11.79 -33.27
CA ASN A 2 -16.02 12.47 -32.21
C ASN A 2 -15.02 13.02 -31.16
N PRO A 3 -15.03 14.33 -30.87
CA PRO A 3 -14.06 14.97 -29.95
C PRO A 3 -14.09 14.37 -28.53
N GLN A 4 -15.13 13.61 -28.18
CA GLN A 4 -15.29 12.95 -26.89
C GLN A 4 -14.58 11.58 -26.78
N ILE A 5 -14.12 10.98 -27.89
CA ILE A 5 -13.51 9.63 -27.85
C ILE A 5 -12.16 9.66 -27.11
N PHE A 6 -11.32 10.66 -27.38
CA PHE A 6 -9.99 10.74 -26.78
C PHE A 6 -10.06 10.93 -25.25
N PRO A 7 -10.85 11.89 -24.71
CA PRO A 7 -11.02 12.04 -23.26
C PRO A 7 -11.64 10.80 -22.60
N PHE A 8 -12.62 10.16 -23.24
CA PHE A 8 -13.22 8.93 -22.72
C PHE A 8 -12.20 7.79 -22.57
N VAL A 9 -11.38 7.56 -23.60
CA VAL A 9 -10.31 6.56 -23.54
C VAL A 9 -9.28 6.93 -22.46
N GLY A 10 -8.93 8.21 -22.32
CA GLY A 10 -8.07 8.71 -21.25
C GLY A 10 -8.60 8.39 -19.85
N ALA A 11 -9.88 8.67 -19.59
CA ALA A 11 -10.54 8.36 -18.32
C ALA A 11 -10.57 6.85 -18.03
N VAL A 12 -10.85 6.01 -19.02
CA VAL A 12 -10.81 4.54 -18.87
C VAL A 12 -9.40 4.07 -18.52
N LEU A 13 -8.37 4.57 -19.23
CA LEU A 13 -6.97 4.22 -18.95
C LEU A 13 -6.53 4.69 -17.57
N LEU A 14 -6.98 5.87 -17.13
CA LEU A 14 -6.70 6.39 -15.79
C LEU A 14 -7.27 5.49 -14.70
N VAL A 15 -8.53 5.06 -14.83
CA VAL A 15 -9.16 4.17 -13.84
C VAL A 15 -8.51 2.79 -13.84
N LEU A 16 -8.22 2.21 -15.00
CA LEU A 16 -7.48 0.94 -15.10
C LEU A 16 -6.07 1.05 -14.51
N GLY A 17 -5.37 2.15 -14.78
CA GLY A 17 -4.05 2.45 -14.21
C GLY A 17 -4.12 2.64 -12.69
N SER A 18 -5.18 3.25 -12.17
CA SER A 18 -5.42 3.42 -10.74
C SER A 18 -5.70 2.09 -10.05
N LEU A 19 -6.50 1.20 -10.67
CA LEU A 19 -6.72 -0.16 -10.19
C LEU A 19 -5.41 -0.97 -10.16
N LEU A 20 -4.59 -0.85 -11.21
CA LEU A 20 -3.27 -1.48 -11.23
C LEU A 20 -2.37 -0.92 -10.11
N ALA A 21 -2.33 0.40 -9.96
CA ALA A 21 -1.57 1.06 -8.90
C ALA A 21 -2.02 0.60 -7.51
N TRP A 22 -3.33 0.43 -7.29
CA TRP A 22 -3.87 -0.14 -6.05
C TRP A 22 -3.41 -1.59 -5.83
N CYS A 23 -3.40 -2.43 -6.87
CA CYS A 23 -2.83 -3.79 -6.78
C CYS A 23 -1.33 -3.77 -6.43
N LEU A 24 -0.56 -2.80 -6.91
CA LEU A 24 0.84 -2.63 -6.54
C LEU A 24 1.02 -2.32 -5.04
N THR A 25 0.07 -1.61 -4.42
CA THR A 25 0.08 -1.37 -2.97
C THR A 25 0.04 -2.68 -2.17
N VAL A 26 -0.64 -3.72 -2.68
CA VAL A 26 -0.60 -5.05 -2.06
C VAL A 26 0.83 -5.60 -2.03
N LEU A 27 1.55 -5.48 -3.16
CA LEU A 27 2.93 -5.91 -3.32
C LEU A 27 3.94 -5.08 -2.49
N GLN A 28 3.44 -4.20 -1.62
CA GLN A 28 4.23 -3.24 -0.83
C GLN A 28 5.02 -2.24 -1.69
N LEU A 29 4.58 -2.01 -2.93
CA LEU A 29 5.10 -0.96 -3.79
C LEU A 29 4.36 0.36 -3.50
N PRO A 30 4.91 1.53 -3.89
CA PRO A 30 4.31 2.84 -3.66
C PRO A 30 3.10 3.12 -4.60
N GLY A 31 2.12 2.22 -4.61
CA GLY A 31 0.97 2.24 -5.53
C GLY A 31 0.09 3.49 -5.37
N ASN A 32 -0.18 3.92 -4.14
CA ASN A 32 -0.95 5.14 -3.89
C ASN A 32 -0.26 6.38 -4.50
N TRP A 33 1.08 6.44 -4.47
CA TRP A 33 1.84 7.52 -5.12
C TRP A 33 1.80 7.44 -6.64
N LEU A 34 1.84 6.24 -7.21
CA LEU A 34 1.61 6.06 -8.64
C LEU A 34 0.22 6.56 -9.05
N MET A 35 -0.81 6.31 -8.24
CA MET A 35 -2.16 6.82 -8.51
C MET A 35 -2.20 8.35 -8.49
N VAL A 36 -1.53 9.01 -7.54
CA VAL A 36 -1.37 10.48 -7.53
C VAL A 36 -0.72 10.96 -8.82
N LEU A 37 0.37 10.32 -9.26
CA LEU A 37 1.07 10.68 -10.49
C LEU A 37 0.18 10.52 -11.72
N LEU A 38 -0.55 9.41 -11.85
CA LEU A 38 -1.47 9.16 -12.95
C LEU A 38 -2.60 10.19 -12.98
N THR A 39 -3.15 10.53 -11.82
CA THR A 39 -4.21 11.53 -11.67
C THR A 39 -3.71 12.92 -12.07
N ALA A 40 -2.51 13.31 -11.63
CA ALA A 40 -1.89 14.58 -12.01
C ALA A 40 -1.57 14.64 -13.51
N LEU A 41 -1.12 13.53 -14.10
CA LEU A 41 -0.88 13.44 -15.53
C LEU A 41 -2.18 13.58 -16.33
N ALA A 42 -3.27 12.97 -15.87
CA ALA A 42 -4.58 13.12 -16.50
C ALA A 42 -5.09 14.56 -16.41
N ALA A 43 -4.99 15.21 -15.24
CA ALA A 43 -5.37 16.61 -15.06
C ALA A 43 -4.56 17.58 -15.92
N TRP A 44 -3.32 17.21 -16.29
CA TRP A 44 -2.48 18.02 -17.16
C TRP A 44 -2.72 17.78 -18.66
N LEU A 45 -3.00 16.53 -19.06
CA LEU A 45 -3.17 16.14 -20.46
C LEU A 45 -4.61 16.30 -20.99
N MET A 46 -5.61 16.34 -20.11
CA MET A 46 -7.02 16.37 -20.48
C MET A 46 -7.59 17.79 -20.32
N PRO A 47 -8.17 18.39 -21.38
CA PRO A 47 -8.78 19.73 -21.27
C PRO A 47 -9.98 19.72 -20.30
N GLU A 48 -10.03 20.70 -19.39
CA GLU A 48 -11.08 20.82 -18.35
C GLU A 48 -12.51 20.96 -18.92
N GLU A 49 -12.65 21.38 -20.18
CA GLU A 49 -13.94 21.54 -20.86
C GLU A 49 -14.58 20.20 -21.29
N THR A 50 -13.88 19.08 -21.10
CA THR A 50 -14.36 17.76 -21.49
C THR A 50 -15.08 17.06 -20.35
N ARG A 51 -16.18 16.36 -20.67
CA ARG A 51 -17.00 15.63 -19.70
C ARG A 51 -16.23 14.55 -18.91
N PHE A 52 -15.07 14.12 -19.40
CA PHE A 52 -14.29 13.02 -18.84
C PHE A 52 -12.97 13.48 -18.21
N ALA A 53 -12.78 14.79 -17.99
CA ALA A 53 -11.56 15.34 -17.41
C ALA A 53 -11.52 15.16 -15.89
N VAL A 54 -10.30 15.13 -15.35
CA VAL A 54 -10.06 15.12 -13.90
C VAL A 54 -9.43 16.44 -13.50
N GLY A 55 -9.94 17.06 -12.44
CA GLY A 55 -9.48 18.37 -11.98
C GLY A 55 -8.28 18.31 -11.02
N TRP A 56 -7.58 19.43 -10.88
CA TRP A 56 -6.51 19.59 -9.89
C TRP A 56 -6.99 19.44 -8.43
N LEU A 57 -8.28 19.68 -8.16
CA LEU A 57 -8.88 19.40 -6.86
C LEU A 57 -8.80 17.91 -6.52
N THR A 58 -9.11 17.04 -7.49
CA THR A 58 -9.02 15.59 -7.35
C THR A 58 -7.59 15.14 -7.10
N VAL A 59 -6.61 15.73 -7.79
CA VAL A 59 -5.19 15.51 -7.51
C VAL A 59 -4.85 15.83 -6.05
N GLY A 60 -5.32 16.96 -5.53
CA GLY A 60 -5.13 17.36 -4.13
C GLY A 60 -5.77 16.40 -3.12
N ILE A 61 -7.00 15.93 -3.40
CA ILE A 61 -7.71 14.96 -2.55
C ILE A 61 -6.95 13.62 -2.54
N VAL A 62 -6.60 13.10 -3.71
CA VAL A 62 -5.90 11.81 -3.87
C VAL A 62 -4.51 11.88 -3.23
N PHE A 63 -3.81 13.01 -3.34
CA PHE A 63 -2.55 13.25 -2.63
C PHE A 63 -2.73 13.22 -1.11
N GLY A 64 -3.73 13.92 -0.58
CA GLY A 64 -4.04 13.92 0.85
C GLY A 64 -4.36 12.52 1.37
N LEU A 65 -5.16 11.75 0.62
CA LEU A 65 -5.46 10.36 0.92
C LEU A 65 -4.20 9.48 0.87
N ALA A 66 -3.33 9.65 -0.13
CA ALA A 66 -2.06 8.91 -0.20
C ALA A 66 -1.20 9.12 1.05
N VAL A 67 -1.08 10.38 1.51
CA VAL A 67 -0.38 10.71 2.77
C VAL A 67 -1.05 10.04 3.96
N ILE A 68 -2.38 10.08 4.08
CA ILE A 68 -3.11 9.41 5.15
C ILE A 68 -2.82 7.90 5.15
N GLY A 69 -2.82 7.26 3.98
CA GLY A 69 -2.51 5.84 3.83
C GLY A 69 -1.09 5.48 4.32
N GLU A 70 -0.09 6.28 3.95
CA GLU A 70 1.30 6.10 4.44
C GLU A 70 1.40 6.31 5.95
N VAL A 71 0.75 7.35 6.48
CA VAL A 71 0.74 7.63 7.92
C VAL A 71 0.07 6.49 8.69
N LEU A 72 -1.03 5.92 8.20
CA LEU A 72 -1.68 4.77 8.82
C LEU A 72 -0.74 3.56 8.87
N GLU A 73 -0.10 3.22 7.76
CA GLU A 73 0.84 2.09 7.68
C GLU A 73 2.02 2.25 8.64
N LEU A 74 2.60 3.46 8.68
CA LEU A 74 3.72 3.78 9.58
C LEU A 74 3.28 3.82 11.05
N ALA A 75 2.10 4.38 11.34
CA ALA A 75 1.60 4.53 12.69
C ALA A 75 1.25 3.18 13.31
N THR A 76 0.56 2.28 12.60
CA THR A 76 0.25 0.95 13.16
C THR A 76 1.52 0.14 13.41
N GLY A 77 2.51 0.21 12.52
CA GLY A 77 3.80 -0.43 12.70
C GLY A 77 4.57 0.14 13.90
N ALA A 78 4.68 1.46 13.99
CA ALA A 78 5.39 2.14 15.07
C ALA A 78 4.70 1.95 16.44
N VAL A 79 3.38 2.05 16.50
CA VAL A 79 2.60 1.84 17.73
C VAL A 79 2.74 0.39 18.21
N ALA A 80 2.63 -0.58 17.31
CA ALA A 80 2.78 -1.99 17.67
C ALA A 80 4.19 -2.31 18.18
N ALA A 81 5.22 -1.78 17.52
CA ALA A 81 6.61 -1.92 17.96
C ALA A 81 6.86 -1.23 19.31
N LYS A 82 6.39 0.01 19.48
CA LYS A 82 6.60 0.81 20.70
C LYS A 82 5.90 0.22 21.92
N LYS A 83 4.69 -0.33 21.77
CA LYS A 83 3.95 -0.96 22.88
C LYS A 83 4.71 -2.13 23.52
N GLN A 84 5.52 -2.84 22.75
CA GLN A 84 6.38 -3.92 23.24
C GLN A 84 7.83 -3.47 23.53
N GLY A 85 8.10 -2.17 23.47
CA GLY A 85 9.43 -1.61 23.70
C GLY A 85 10.47 -2.09 22.70
N ALA A 86 10.09 -2.33 21.43
CA ALA A 86 10.98 -2.83 20.39
C ALA A 86 12.24 -1.98 20.25
N SER A 87 13.38 -2.63 20.03
CA SER A 87 14.64 -1.98 19.76
C SER A 87 14.68 -1.38 18.35
N ARG A 88 15.59 -0.41 18.16
CA ARG A 88 15.86 0.15 16.82
C ARG A 88 16.29 -0.93 15.81
N ARG A 89 17.01 -1.96 16.28
CA ARG A 89 17.44 -3.10 15.45
C ARG A 89 16.24 -3.92 14.98
N ALA A 90 15.33 -4.24 15.89
CA ALA A 90 14.09 -4.95 15.56
C ALA A 90 13.24 -4.16 14.56
N VAL A 91 13.09 -2.85 14.73
CA VAL A 91 12.36 -2.02 13.76
C VAL A 91 13.01 -2.11 12.38
N GLY A 92 14.33 -1.86 12.27
CA GLY A 92 15.02 -1.91 10.97
C GLY A 92 14.97 -3.28 10.30
N LEU A 93 15.24 -4.35 11.05
CA LEU A 93 15.20 -5.72 10.52
C LEU A 93 13.78 -6.17 10.16
N SER A 94 12.76 -5.72 10.89
CA SER A 94 11.37 -6.04 10.55
C SER A 94 10.88 -5.40 9.25
N LEU A 95 11.40 -4.22 8.91
CA LEU A 95 11.10 -3.58 7.62
C LEU A 95 11.69 -4.39 6.47
N VAL A 96 12.97 -4.74 6.57
CA VAL A 96 13.67 -5.55 5.55
C VAL A 96 13.04 -6.93 5.44
N GLY A 97 12.81 -7.58 6.58
CA GLY A 97 12.16 -8.88 6.65
C GLY A 97 10.75 -8.84 6.07
N GLY A 98 9.96 -7.82 6.36
CA GLY A 98 8.60 -7.67 5.86
C GLY A 98 8.52 -7.48 4.34
N ILE A 99 9.46 -6.74 3.75
CA ILE A 99 9.56 -6.58 2.30
C ILE A 99 10.00 -7.92 1.67
N ALA A 100 11.08 -8.53 2.17
CA ALA A 100 11.57 -9.80 1.65
C ALA A 100 10.49 -10.89 1.73
N GLY A 101 9.84 -11.03 2.88
CA GLY A 101 8.78 -11.99 3.10
C GLY A 101 7.57 -11.77 2.19
N ALA A 102 7.18 -10.51 1.92
CA ALA A 102 6.13 -10.20 0.98
C ALA A 102 6.47 -10.59 -0.46
N LEU A 103 7.71 -10.36 -0.90
CA LEU A 103 8.20 -10.75 -2.22
C LEU A 103 8.26 -12.27 -2.38
N PHE A 104 8.76 -12.99 -1.37
CA PHE A 104 8.74 -14.46 -1.34
C PHE A 104 7.30 -15.00 -1.36
N GLY A 105 6.42 -14.39 -0.56
CA GLY A 105 5.00 -14.73 -0.50
C GLY A 105 4.29 -14.50 -1.83
N ALA A 106 4.64 -13.43 -2.56
CA ALA A 106 4.12 -13.17 -3.90
C ALA A 106 4.49 -14.28 -4.90
N GLY A 107 5.74 -14.77 -4.83
CA GLY A 107 6.24 -15.84 -5.70
C GLY A 107 5.75 -17.26 -5.34
N GLY A 108 5.32 -17.48 -4.09
CA GLY A 108 4.89 -18.79 -3.58
C GLY A 108 3.39 -19.11 -3.70
N GLY A 109 2.55 -18.15 -4.12
CA GLY A 109 1.09 -18.33 -4.19
C GLY A 109 0.65 -19.40 -5.20
N SER A 110 -0.01 -20.45 -4.72
CA SER A 110 -0.46 -21.62 -5.49
C SER A 110 -1.93 -21.55 -5.96
N ILE A 111 -2.22 -22.25 -7.07
CA ILE A 111 -3.50 -22.72 -7.70
C ILE A 111 -4.62 -21.71 -7.97
N VAL A 112 -4.92 -20.75 -7.08
CA VAL A 112 -5.99 -19.75 -7.29
C VAL A 112 -5.36 -18.40 -7.66
N PRO A 113 -5.47 -17.95 -8.92
CA PRO A 113 -4.91 -16.67 -9.36
C PRO A 113 -5.48 -15.52 -8.51
N VAL A 114 -4.64 -14.53 -8.21
CA VAL A 114 -4.96 -13.34 -7.41
C VAL A 114 -5.13 -13.62 -5.90
N LEU A 115 -6.10 -14.43 -5.48
CA LEU A 115 -6.35 -14.65 -4.03
C LEU A 115 -5.18 -15.35 -3.32
N GLY A 116 -4.59 -16.37 -3.96
CA GLY A 116 -3.41 -17.06 -3.41
C GLY A 116 -2.21 -16.10 -3.27
N THR A 117 -2.05 -15.20 -4.23
CA THR A 117 -0.99 -14.18 -4.23
C THR A 117 -1.21 -13.14 -3.12
N LEU A 118 -2.43 -12.63 -2.94
CA LEU A 118 -2.75 -11.69 -1.85
C LEU A 118 -2.45 -12.29 -0.47
N ILE A 119 -2.90 -13.52 -0.23
CA ILE A 119 -2.66 -14.24 1.03
C ILE A 119 -1.15 -14.48 1.20
N GLY A 120 -0.45 -14.89 0.15
CA GLY A 120 0.99 -15.09 0.16
C GLY A 120 1.74 -13.81 0.55
N ILE A 121 1.42 -12.68 -0.07
CA ILE A 121 2.05 -11.39 0.23
C ILE A 121 1.81 -10.95 1.67
N LEU A 122 0.56 -11.01 2.15
CA LEU A 122 0.22 -10.57 3.50
C LEU A 122 0.84 -11.47 4.57
N SER A 123 0.76 -12.79 4.40
CA SER A 123 1.32 -13.76 5.34
C SER A 123 2.84 -13.78 5.30
N GLY A 124 3.43 -13.74 4.11
CA GLY A 124 4.88 -13.63 3.91
C GLY A 124 5.42 -12.33 4.49
N GLY A 125 4.77 -11.20 4.24
CA GLY A 125 5.16 -9.91 4.80
C GLY A 125 5.04 -9.86 6.33
N ALA A 126 3.96 -10.41 6.89
CA ALA A 126 3.80 -10.52 8.34
C ALA A 126 4.85 -11.44 8.97
N GLY A 127 5.11 -12.61 8.36
CA GLY A 127 6.12 -13.57 8.83
C GLY A 127 7.54 -13.03 8.72
N GLY A 128 7.86 -12.36 7.61
CA GLY A 128 9.16 -11.70 7.44
C GLY A 128 9.37 -10.56 8.44
N ALA A 129 8.35 -9.75 8.69
CA ALA A 129 8.41 -8.69 9.70
C ALA A 129 8.54 -9.25 11.12
N PHE A 130 7.82 -10.33 11.43
CA PHE A 130 7.95 -11.09 12.68
C PHE A 130 9.40 -11.57 12.88
N LEU A 131 9.95 -12.28 11.90
CA LEU A 131 11.30 -12.85 11.98
C LEU A 131 12.35 -11.76 12.11
N GLY A 132 12.26 -10.69 11.32
CA GLY A 132 13.17 -9.56 11.41
C GLY A 132 13.14 -8.88 12.78
N ALA A 133 11.95 -8.64 13.32
CA ALA A 133 11.78 -8.08 14.66
C ALA A 133 12.35 -9.00 15.75
N TYR A 134 12.01 -10.30 15.70
CA TYR A 134 12.50 -11.31 16.63
C TYR A 134 14.02 -11.39 16.64
N LEU A 135 14.66 -11.52 15.46
CA LEU A 135 16.11 -11.56 15.32
C LEU A 135 16.78 -10.28 15.83
N GLY A 136 16.16 -9.11 15.62
CA GLY A 136 16.66 -7.85 16.14
C GLY A 136 16.65 -7.75 17.67
N GLU A 137 15.65 -8.33 18.32
CA GLU A 137 15.58 -8.42 19.78
C GLU A 137 16.56 -9.45 20.34
N THR A 138 16.64 -10.63 19.72
CA THR A 138 17.61 -11.68 20.12
C THR A 138 19.04 -11.17 19.96
N TRP A 139 19.35 -10.44 18.88
CA TRP A 139 20.67 -9.82 18.70
C TRP A 139 20.96 -8.73 19.73
N LYS A 140 19.93 -8.11 20.32
CA LYS A 140 20.10 -7.18 21.45
C LYS A 140 20.30 -7.91 22.78
N GLY A 141 20.20 -9.24 22.81
CA GLY A 141 20.35 -10.06 24.01
C GLY A 141 19.10 -10.09 24.90
N ARG A 142 17.91 -9.81 24.32
CA ARG A 142 16.65 -9.94 25.06
C ARG A 142 16.20 -11.38 25.18
N SER A 143 15.36 -11.65 26.18
CA SER A 143 14.80 -12.98 26.39
C SER A 143 13.91 -13.38 25.21
N ASP A 144 13.78 -14.69 25.01
CA ASP A 144 13.02 -15.25 23.91
C ASP A 144 11.54 -14.86 23.97
N GLU A 145 10.98 -14.80 25.19
CA GLU A 145 9.62 -14.31 25.44
C GLU A 145 9.43 -12.86 24.97
N GLN A 146 10.40 -11.97 25.25
CA GLN A 146 10.36 -10.57 24.83
C GLN A 146 10.49 -10.45 23.31
N ALA A 147 11.44 -11.19 22.71
CA ALA A 147 11.63 -11.20 21.26
C ALA A 147 10.37 -11.68 20.53
N MET A 148 9.73 -12.73 21.03
CA MET A 148 8.50 -13.28 20.47
C MET A 148 7.30 -12.33 20.64
N ALA A 149 7.18 -11.66 21.78
CA ALA A 149 6.14 -10.65 22.00
C ALA A 149 6.29 -9.45 21.03
N VAL A 150 7.52 -8.95 20.84
CA VAL A 150 7.82 -7.88 19.87
C VAL A 150 7.52 -8.32 18.45
N GLY A 151 7.99 -9.51 18.05
CA GLY A 151 7.73 -10.07 16.72
C GLY A 151 6.25 -10.14 16.40
N ARG A 152 5.42 -10.69 17.30
CA ARG A 152 3.96 -10.82 17.08
C ARG A 152 3.30 -9.47 16.94
N ALA A 153 3.65 -8.51 17.80
CA ALA A 153 3.09 -7.17 17.74
C ALA A 153 3.42 -6.50 16.41
N VAL A 154 4.68 -6.55 15.97
CA VAL A 154 5.13 -5.97 14.71
C VAL A 154 4.42 -6.60 13.51
N ALA A 155 4.27 -7.93 13.49
CA ALA A 155 3.54 -8.63 12.43
C ALA A 155 2.08 -8.16 12.31
N ILE A 156 1.36 -8.10 13.45
CA ILE A 156 -0.03 -7.61 13.49
C ILE A 156 -0.10 -6.15 13.06
N GLY A 157 0.79 -5.29 13.58
CA GLY A 157 0.85 -3.88 13.23
C GLY A 157 1.11 -3.64 11.74
N ARG A 158 1.98 -4.46 11.14
CA ARG A 158 2.26 -4.46 9.70
C ARG A 158 1.00 -4.84 8.91
N THR A 159 0.35 -5.96 9.23
CA THR A 159 -0.84 -6.41 8.51
C THR A 159 -1.97 -5.38 8.59
N LEU A 160 -2.25 -4.85 9.77
CA LEU A 160 -3.27 -3.81 9.95
C LEU A 160 -2.93 -2.53 9.19
N GLY A 161 -1.66 -2.16 9.14
CA GLY A 161 -1.17 -1.00 8.39
C GLY A 161 -1.39 -1.13 6.89
N VAL A 162 -1.01 -2.27 6.31
CA VAL A 162 -1.23 -2.56 4.88
C VAL A 162 -2.72 -2.56 4.55
N LEU A 163 -3.54 -3.22 5.37
CA LEU A 163 -4.99 -3.25 5.16
C LEU A 163 -5.60 -1.84 5.21
N GLY A 164 -5.21 -1.03 6.20
CA GLY A 164 -5.65 0.37 6.29
C GLY A 164 -5.26 1.19 5.07
N LYS A 165 -4.01 1.07 4.62
CA LYS A 165 -3.53 1.74 3.39
C LYS A 165 -4.25 1.27 2.14
N MET A 166 -4.56 -0.02 2.04
CA MET A 166 -5.34 -0.58 0.93
C MET A 166 -6.77 -0.03 0.93
N SER A 167 -7.42 0.08 2.09
CA SER A 167 -8.75 0.68 2.20
C SER A 167 -8.76 2.13 1.73
N VAL A 168 -7.74 2.92 2.10
CA VAL A 168 -7.56 4.29 1.60
C VAL A 168 -7.36 4.29 0.09
N GLY A 169 -6.57 3.36 -0.44
CA GLY A 169 -6.38 3.21 -1.89
C GLY A 169 -7.68 2.92 -2.65
N VAL A 170 -8.62 2.15 -2.08
CA VAL A 170 -9.96 1.95 -2.67
C VAL A 170 -10.70 3.28 -2.76
N VAL A 171 -10.68 4.09 -1.70
CA VAL A 171 -11.31 5.42 -1.70
C VAL A 171 -10.70 6.31 -2.78
N MET A 172 -9.38 6.27 -2.96
CA MET A 172 -8.70 7.03 -4.01
C MET A 172 -9.17 6.61 -5.41
N VAL A 173 -9.28 5.30 -5.70
CA VAL A 173 -9.82 4.82 -6.99
C VAL A 173 -11.24 5.33 -7.22
N LEU A 174 -12.09 5.29 -6.19
CA LEU A 174 -13.48 5.75 -6.30
C LEU A 174 -13.56 7.25 -6.57
N VAL A 175 -12.72 8.06 -5.91
CA VAL A 175 -12.64 9.51 -6.15
C VAL A 175 -12.20 9.81 -7.58
N VAL A 176 -11.16 9.14 -8.07
CA VAL A 176 -10.67 9.30 -9.45
C VAL A 176 -11.73 8.88 -10.46
N ALA A 177 -12.38 7.73 -10.25
CA ALA A 177 -13.42 7.25 -11.14
C ALA A 177 -14.67 8.13 -11.13
N TRP A 178 -15.01 8.72 -9.98
CA TRP A 178 -16.12 9.66 -9.89
C TRP A 178 -15.86 10.90 -10.74
N ASP A 179 -14.75 11.59 -10.49
CA ASP A 179 -14.40 12.83 -11.20
C ASP A 179 -14.23 12.60 -12.71
N ALA A 180 -13.69 11.45 -13.11
CA ALA A 180 -13.46 11.12 -14.51
C ALA A 180 -14.75 10.81 -15.32
N PHE A 181 -15.90 10.56 -14.67
CA PHE A 181 -17.11 10.10 -15.37
C PHE A 181 -18.42 10.83 -14.99
N PHE A 182 -18.47 11.55 -13.87
CA PHE A 182 -19.68 12.17 -13.32
C PHE A 182 -19.46 13.63 -12.96
#